data_AF-A0A1M4TMN4-F1
#
_entry.id   AF-A0A1M4TMN4-F1
#
_cell.length_a   1.000
_cell.length_b   1.000
_cell.length_c   1.000
_cell.angle_alpha   90.00
_cell.angle_beta   90.00
_cell.angle_gamma   90.00
#
_symmetry.space_group_name_H-M   'P 1'
#
loop_
_entity.id
_entity.type
_entity.pdbx_description
1 polymer ?
#
loop_
_entity_poly.entity_id
_entity_poly.type
_entity_poly.pdbx_seq_one_letter_code
_entity_poly.pdbx_strand_id
1 'polypeptide(L)'
;MDNLFFFLKDKKRLKFLLLCIAIAAPILIGAVLVVNYYEANEQAAGTPNDKGGISYYYRESDGAKELPKVVTNIVPNYTSGQTTYFNVSTDSKNKLGGNLYVFTKDDFAKVKEFYKQSATIIDESDESLEIIKNKVKITISKEKIYEDDPIQNETKFNVYFP
;
A
#
# COMPACT_ATOMS: atom_id res chain seq x y z
N MET A 1 2.85 -4.69 43.51
CA MET A 1 3.07 -5.58 42.34
C MET A 1 2.92 -7.05 42.73
N ASP A 2 1.84 -7.44 43.44
CA ASP A 2 1.68 -8.82 43.97
C ASP A 2 0.60 -9.67 43.30
N ASN A 3 -0.17 -9.12 42.34
CA ASN A 3 -1.36 -9.78 41.80
C ASN A 3 -1.13 -10.63 40.54
N LEU A 4 -0.05 -10.42 39.77
CA LEU A 4 0.17 -11.12 38.50
C LEU A 4 0.46 -12.62 38.69
N PHE A 5 1.01 -13.00 39.85
CA PHE A 5 1.37 -14.40 40.16
C PHE A 5 0.24 -15.18 40.86
N PHE A 6 -0.92 -14.58 41.12
CA PHE A 6 -2.01 -15.23 41.87
C PHE A 6 -2.53 -16.51 41.19
N PHE A 7 -2.64 -16.50 39.87
CA PHE A 7 -3.09 -17.64 39.07
C PHE A 7 -1.99 -18.69 38.82
N LEU A 8 -0.72 -18.27 38.87
CA LEU A 8 0.44 -19.13 38.64
C LEU A 8 0.83 -19.95 39.89
N LYS A 9 0.35 -19.56 41.07
CA LYS A 9 0.67 -20.19 42.37
C LYS A 9 -0.07 -21.50 42.64
N ASP A 10 -1.16 -21.79 41.93
CA ASP A 10 -1.98 -22.99 42.17
C ASP A 10 -2.38 -23.66 40.85
N LYS A 11 -2.27 -25.00 40.80
CA LYS A 11 -2.54 -25.79 39.59
C LYS A 11 -3.99 -25.68 39.11
N LYS A 12 -4.97 -25.56 40.01
CA LYS A 12 -6.38 -25.41 39.62
C LYS A 12 -6.65 -24.02 39.07
N ARG A 13 -6.06 -22.99 39.67
CA ARG A 13 -6.13 -21.60 39.19
C ARG A 13 -5.43 -21.39 37.85
N LEU A 14 -4.27 -22.03 37.66
CA LEU A 14 -3.58 -22.04 36.38
C LEU A 14 -4.41 -22.73 35.30
N LYS A 15 -5.00 -23.89 35.60
CA LYS A 15 -5.88 -24.61 34.67
C LYS A 15 -7.10 -23.76 34.28
N PHE A 16 -7.69 -23.04 35.23
CA PHE A 16 -8.79 -22.11 34.96
C PHE A 16 -8.36 -20.96 34.03
N LEU A 17 -7.21 -20.33 34.31
CA LEU A 17 -6.67 -19.27 33.45
C LEU A 17 -6.39 -19.78 32.03
N LEU A 18 -5.77 -20.96 31.89
CA LEU A 18 -5.49 -21.56 30.58
C LEU A 18 -6.76 -21.91 29.81
N LEU A 19 -7.82 -22.37 30.49
CA LEU A 19 -9.14 -22.58 29.88
C LEU A 19 -9.75 -21.27 29.37
N CYS A 20 -9.67 -20.19 30.15
CA CYS A 20 -10.14 -18.88 29.72
C CYS A 20 -9.36 -18.38 28.50
N ILE A 21 -8.03 -18.52 28.48
CA ILE A 21 -7.19 -18.17 27.32
C ILE A 21 -7.55 -19.05 26.11
N ALA A 22 -7.72 -20.35 26.30
CA ALA A 22 -8.04 -21.29 25.22
C ALA A 22 -9.40 -21.00 24.57
N ILE A 23 -10.35 -20.40 25.30
CA ILE A 23 -11.66 -19.99 24.75
C ILE A 23 -11.58 -18.58 24.16
N ALA A 24 -10.94 -17.63 24.85
CA ALA A 24 -10.93 -16.23 24.45
C ALA A 24 -9.96 -15.95 23.29
N ALA A 25 -8.80 -16.60 23.25
CA ALA A 25 -7.78 -16.34 22.23
C ALA A 25 -8.28 -16.67 20.81
N PRO A 26 -8.96 -17.81 20.54
CA PRO A 26 -9.51 -18.08 19.21
C PRO A 26 -10.53 -17.02 18.75
N ILE A 27 -11.37 -16.52 19.67
CA ILE A 27 -12.36 -15.48 19.37
C ILE A 27 -11.67 -14.17 19.00
N LEU A 28 -10.65 -13.77 19.77
CA LEU A 28 -9.89 -12.56 19.51
C LEU A 28 -9.09 -12.65 18.20
N ILE A 29 -8.44 -13.78 17.94
CA ILE A 29 -7.73 -14.02 16.67
C ILE A 29 -8.71 -13.97 15.50
N GLY A 30 -9.87 -14.63 15.62
CA GLY A 30 -10.92 -14.60 14.60
C GLY A 30 -11.42 -13.18 14.33
N ALA A 31 -11.67 -12.38 15.37
CA ALA A 31 -12.09 -10.99 15.22
C ALA A 31 -11.03 -10.14 14.50
N VAL A 32 -9.76 -10.27 14.88
CA VAL A 32 -8.65 -9.56 14.21
C VAL A 32 -8.55 -9.95 12.74
N LEU A 33 -8.67 -11.24 12.40
CA LEU A 33 -8.64 -11.69 11.02
C LEU A 33 -9.81 -11.14 10.20
N VAL A 34 -11.02 -11.11 10.76
CA VAL A 34 -12.22 -10.57 10.09
C VAL A 34 -12.06 -9.07 9.86
N VAL A 35 -11.65 -8.30 10.86
CA VAL A 35 -11.45 -6.85 10.73
C VAL A 35 -10.39 -6.55 9.66
N ASN A 36 -9.24 -7.22 9.72
CA ASN A 36 -8.17 -7.04 8.72
C ASN A 36 -8.63 -7.39 7.30
N TYR A 37 -9.48 -8.41 7.14
CA TYR A 37 -10.03 -8.78 5.84
C TYR A 37 -11.01 -7.74 5.30
N TYR A 38 -11.85 -7.17 6.16
CA TYR A 38 -12.79 -6.10 5.77
C TYR A 38 -12.04 -4.83 5.37
N GLU A 39 -11.08 -4.38 6.17
CA GLU A 39 -10.27 -3.19 5.88
C GLU A 39 -9.51 -3.32 4.55
N ALA A 40 -8.91 -4.48 4.29
CA ALA A 40 -8.22 -4.73 3.02
C ALA A 40 -9.16 -4.69 1.81
N ASN A 41 -10.39 -5.21 1.95
CA ASN A 41 -11.37 -5.19 0.86
C ASN A 41 -11.95 -3.80 0.61
N GLU A 42 -12.19 -3.00 1.64
CA GLU A 42 -12.69 -1.63 1.46
C GLU A 42 -11.65 -0.75 0.77
N GLN A 43 -10.37 -0.89 1.14
CA GLN A 43 -9.27 -0.18 0.48
C GLN A 43 -9.19 -0.48 -1.03
N ALA A 44 -9.38 -1.75 -1.41
CA ALA A 44 -9.38 -2.16 -2.81
C ALA A 44 -10.67 -1.79 -3.58
N ALA A 45 -11.80 -1.63 -2.88
CA ALA A 45 -13.10 -1.29 -3.47
C ALA A 45 -13.20 0.20 -3.85
N GLY A 46 -12.58 1.09 -3.07
CA GLY A 46 -12.64 2.54 -3.26
C GLY A 46 -14.01 3.14 -2.97
N THR A 47 -14.10 4.48 -2.98
CA THR A 47 -15.32 5.24 -2.69
C THR A 47 -15.80 6.02 -3.91
N PRO A 48 -17.11 6.05 -4.21
CA PRO A 48 -17.63 6.89 -5.30
C PRO A 48 -17.27 8.36 -5.12
N ASN A 49 -16.95 9.05 -6.21
CA ASN A 49 -16.56 10.47 -6.19
C ASN A 49 -17.53 11.38 -6.98
N ASP A 50 -17.34 12.69 -6.81
CA ASP A 50 -18.13 13.76 -7.45
C ASP A 50 -17.96 13.83 -8.99
N LYS A 51 -16.92 13.19 -9.53
CA LYS A 51 -16.67 13.05 -10.98
C LYS A 51 -17.39 11.85 -11.61
N GLY A 52 -18.19 11.12 -10.82
CA GLY A 52 -18.93 9.95 -11.27
C GLY A 52 -18.09 8.69 -11.46
N GLY A 53 -16.89 8.64 -10.88
CA GLY A 53 -16.04 7.44 -10.82
C GLY A 53 -15.74 7.03 -9.39
N ILE A 54 -14.56 6.45 -9.14
CA ILE A 54 -14.17 5.89 -7.84
C ILE A 54 -12.82 6.49 -7.41
N SER A 55 -12.73 6.91 -6.16
CA SER A 55 -11.49 7.32 -5.50
C SER A 55 -10.93 6.18 -4.65
N TYR A 56 -9.63 5.96 -4.75
CA TYR A 56 -8.88 5.00 -3.98
C TYR A 56 -7.79 5.74 -3.22
N TYR A 57 -7.76 5.53 -1.92
CA TYR A 57 -6.82 6.18 -1.02
C TYR A 57 -6.21 5.16 -0.08
N TYR A 58 -4.91 5.25 0.11
CA TYR A 58 -4.18 4.48 1.11
C TYR A 58 -2.98 5.28 1.59
N ARG A 59 -2.73 5.22 2.90
CA ARG A 59 -1.57 5.85 3.53
C ARG A 59 -1.22 5.10 4.80
N GLU A 60 -0.29 4.17 4.72
CA GLU A 60 0.21 3.45 5.88
C GLU A 60 1.67 3.06 5.69
N SER A 61 2.36 2.83 6.82
CA SER A 61 3.79 2.52 6.84
C SER A 61 4.12 1.08 6.43
N ASP A 62 3.16 0.16 6.56
CA ASP A 62 3.32 -1.26 6.21
C ASP A 62 3.21 -1.52 4.69
N GLY A 63 2.82 -0.50 3.93
CA GLY A 63 2.72 -0.56 2.48
C GLY A 63 1.47 -1.29 2.00
N ALA A 64 0.90 -0.80 0.91
CA ALA A 64 -0.30 -1.33 0.30
C ALA A 64 -0.07 -2.79 -0.10
N LYS A 65 -0.85 -3.70 0.50
CA LYS A 65 -0.81 -5.13 0.18
C LYS A 65 -1.20 -5.39 -1.26
N GLU A 66 -2.18 -4.65 -1.77
CA GLU A 66 -2.63 -4.70 -3.15
C GLU A 66 -2.92 -3.30 -3.67
N LEU A 67 -2.59 -3.06 -4.94
CA LEU A 67 -2.98 -1.84 -5.63
C LEU A 67 -4.35 -2.03 -6.30
N PRO A 68 -5.16 -0.97 -6.44
CA PRO A 68 -6.41 -1.04 -7.17
C PRO A 68 -6.19 -1.59 -8.58
N LYS A 69 -7.05 -2.52 -9.02
CA LYS A 69 -6.93 -3.18 -10.34
C LYS A 69 -6.86 -2.18 -11.50
N VAL A 70 -7.54 -1.04 -11.37
CA VAL A 70 -7.51 0.05 -12.35
C VAL A 70 -6.10 0.62 -12.56
N VAL A 71 -5.26 0.63 -11.52
CA VAL A 71 -3.86 1.06 -11.59
C VAL A 71 -3.00 -0.03 -12.22
N THR A 72 -3.10 -1.27 -11.72
CA THR A 72 -2.25 -2.39 -12.18
C THR A 72 -2.48 -2.76 -13.64
N ASN A 73 -3.65 -2.47 -14.20
CA ASN A 73 -3.96 -2.64 -15.62
C ASN A 73 -3.26 -1.62 -16.53
N ILE A 74 -2.86 -0.46 -15.99
CA ILE A 74 -2.23 0.61 -16.75
C ILE A 74 -0.72 0.59 -16.52
N VAL A 75 -0.29 0.54 -15.27
CA VAL A 75 1.12 0.57 -14.86
C VAL A 75 1.49 -0.75 -14.20
N PRO A 76 2.58 -1.41 -14.64
CA PRO A 76 3.06 -2.61 -13.97
C PRO A 76 3.53 -2.26 -12.57
N ASN A 77 3.17 -3.09 -11.59
CA ASN A 77 3.64 -2.89 -10.23
C ASN A 77 5.16 -3.11 -10.15
N TYR A 78 5.90 -2.18 -9.56
CA TYR A 78 7.33 -2.34 -9.36
C TYR A 78 7.58 -3.30 -8.19
N THR A 79 7.88 -4.56 -8.51
CA THR A 79 7.92 -5.65 -7.52
C THR A 79 9.02 -5.52 -6.48
N SER A 80 10.06 -4.73 -6.75
CA SER A 80 11.16 -4.45 -5.80
C SER A 80 10.90 -3.18 -4.97
N GLY A 81 9.71 -2.60 -5.06
CA GLY A 81 9.29 -1.43 -4.29
C GLY A 81 8.07 -1.69 -3.41
N GLN A 82 7.91 -0.83 -2.43
CA GLN A 82 6.79 -0.83 -1.48
C GLN A 82 6.00 0.47 -1.64
N THR A 83 4.74 0.37 -2.05
CA THR A 83 3.84 1.52 -2.17
C THR A 83 3.28 1.86 -0.80
N THR A 84 3.68 2.98 -0.19
CA THR A 84 3.20 3.37 1.16
C THR A 84 2.09 4.43 1.12
N TYR A 85 1.93 5.09 -0.03
CA TYR A 85 0.85 6.03 -0.25
C TYR A 85 0.35 5.96 -1.68
N PHE A 86 -0.96 5.94 -1.84
CA PHE A 86 -1.59 6.24 -3.12
C PHE A 86 -2.85 7.07 -2.94
N ASN A 87 -3.07 7.97 -3.89
CA ASN A 87 -4.31 8.70 -4.04
C ASN A 87 -4.62 8.76 -5.53
N VAL A 88 -5.48 7.84 -5.96
CA VAL A 88 -5.85 7.67 -7.37
C VAL A 88 -7.36 7.70 -7.51
N SER A 89 -7.85 8.20 -8.62
CA SER A 89 -9.28 8.28 -8.88
C SER A 89 -9.58 8.01 -10.34
N THR A 90 -10.78 7.50 -10.59
CA THR A 90 -11.36 7.43 -11.93
C THR A 90 -12.47 8.46 -12.08
N ASP A 91 -12.67 8.93 -13.31
CA ASP A 91 -13.86 9.71 -13.70
C ASP A 91 -14.97 8.79 -14.25
N SER A 92 -16.12 9.38 -14.63
CA SER A 92 -17.22 8.68 -15.30
C SER A 92 -16.86 7.96 -16.62
N LYS A 93 -15.67 8.21 -17.18
CA LYS A 93 -15.14 7.55 -18.39
C LYS A 93 -14.03 6.54 -18.06
N ASN A 94 -13.83 6.19 -16.78
CA ASN A 94 -12.76 5.35 -16.28
C ASN A 94 -11.35 5.88 -16.58
N LYS A 95 -11.18 7.19 -16.75
CA LYS A 95 -9.85 7.79 -16.87
C LYS A 95 -9.20 7.86 -15.50
N LEU A 96 -8.03 7.24 -15.37
CA LEU A 96 -7.24 7.22 -14.15
C LEU A 96 -6.45 8.53 -14.01
N GLY A 97 -6.53 9.16 -12.84
CA GLY A 97 -5.70 10.30 -12.44
C GLY A 97 -5.24 10.16 -10.99
N GLY A 98 -4.10 10.73 -10.63
CA GLY A 98 -3.58 10.71 -9.26
C GLY A 98 -2.10 10.36 -9.13
N ASN A 99 -1.69 9.91 -7.94
CA ASN A 99 -0.30 9.67 -7.58
C ASN A 99 -0.12 8.37 -6.80
N LEU A 100 1.00 7.66 -7.02
CA LEU A 100 1.49 6.57 -6.18
C LEU A 100 2.91 6.88 -5.73
N TYR A 101 3.17 6.76 -4.44
CA TYR A 101 4.50 6.94 -3.88
C TYR A 101 5.04 5.59 -3.43
N VAL A 102 6.20 5.27 -3.97
CA VAL A 102 6.85 3.97 -3.82
C VAL A 102 8.26 4.18 -3.29
N PHE A 103 8.66 3.30 -2.38
CA PHE A 103 10.00 3.26 -1.80
C PHE A 103 10.71 1.99 -2.28
N THR A 104 11.99 2.09 -2.59
CA THR A 104 12.80 0.93 -2.97
C THR A 104 14.27 1.11 -2.60
N LYS A 105 14.96 -0.01 -2.36
CA LYS A 105 16.41 -0.05 -2.17
C LYS A 105 17.19 0.10 -3.47
N ASP A 106 16.53 -0.08 -4.61
CA ASP A 106 17.15 0.12 -5.91
C ASP A 106 17.36 1.62 -6.18
N ASP A 107 18.30 1.91 -7.08
CA ASP A 107 18.47 3.28 -7.56
C ASP A 107 17.36 3.67 -8.53
N PHE A 108 17.19 4.98 -8.72
CA PHE A 108 16.17 5.47 -9.64
C PHE A 108 16.44 5.07 -11.09
N ALA A 109 17.70 4.79 -11.46
CA ALA A 109 18.06 4.32 -12.80
C ALA A 109 17.41 2.95 -13.10
N LYS A 110 17.49 1.98 -12.18
CA LYS A 110 16.80 0.69 -12.31
C LYS A 110 15.28 0.83 -12.34
N VAL A 111 14.72 1.75 -11.55
CA VAL A 111 13.28 2.04 -11.60
C VAL A 111 12.87 2.50 -13.00
N LYS A 112 13.63 3.43 -13.59
CA LYS A 112 13.39 3.90 -14.96
C LYS A 112 13.49 2.75 -15.96
N GLU A 113 14.55 1.94 -15.89
CA GLU A 113 14.73 0.79 -16.79
C GLU A 113 13.54 -0.16 -16.77
N PHE A 114 13.00 -0.47 -15.58
CA PHE A 114 11.81 -1.30 -15.46
C PHE A 114 10.61 -0.73 -16.21
N TYR A 115 10.31 0.56 -16.02
CA TYR A 115 9.14 1.19 -16.65
C TYR A 115 9.30 1.36 -18.17
N LYS A 116 10.54 1.49 -18.66
CA LYS A 116 10.83 1.54 -20.10
C LYS A 116 10.52 0.23 -20.83
N GLN A 117 10.63 -0.92 -20.18
CA GLN A 117 10.47 -2.23 -20.83
C GLN A 117 9.08 -2.46 -21.44
N SER A 118 8.05 -1.71 -21.02
CA SER A 118 6.67 -1.97 -21.40
C SER A 118 5.88 -0.73 -21.83
N ALA A 119 6.60 0.32 -22.25
CA ALA A 119 5.99 1.60 -22.62
C ALA A 119 6.81 2.37 -23.67
N THR A 120 6.18 3.34 -24.31
CA THR A 120 6.86 4.27 -25.24
C THR A 120 7.42 5.44 -24.44
N ILE A 121 8.70 5.75 -24.61
CA ILE A 121 9.35 6.87 -23.92
C ILE A 121 8.98 8.18 -24.64
N ILE A 122 8.54 9.19 -23.88
CA ILE A 122 8.32 10.55 -24.36
C ILE A 122 9.53 11.43 -24.06
N ASP A 123 9.96 11.40 -22.80
CA ASP A 123 11.02 12.24 -22.27
C ASP A 123 11.71 11.55 -21.10
N GLU A 124 12.98 11.88 -20.88
CA GLU A 124 13.78 11.32 -19.80
C GLU A 124 14.80 12.32 -19.28
N SER A 125 14.90 12.41 -17.95
CA SER A 125 15.96 13.11 -17.25
C SER A 125 16.56 12.24 -16.15
N ASP A 126 17.53 12.77 -15.40
CA ASP A 126 18.11 12.08 -14.26
C ASP A 126 17.10 11.84 -13.13
N GLU A 127 16.10 12.73 -12.99
CA GLU A 127 15.11 12.71 -11.92
C GLU A 127 13.69 12.39 -12.40
N SER A 128 13.48 12.20 -13.71
CA SER A 128 12.16 11.90 -14.26
C SER A 128 12.19 10.98 -15.48
N LEU A 129 11.07 10.30 -15.71
CA LEU A 129 10.79 9.51 -16.89
C LEU A 129 9.33 9.72 -17.28
N GLU A 130 9.08 10.22 -18.49
CA GLU A 130 7.74 10.31 -19.06
C GLU A 130 7.53 9.21 -20.09
N ILE A 131 6.45 8.44 -19.93
CA ILE A 131 6.11 7.34 -20.82
C ILE A 131 4.64 7.39 -21.24
N ILE A 132 4.32 6.75 -22.36
CA ILE A 132 2.96 6.40 -22.77
C ILE A 132 2.79 4.90 -22.67
N LYS A 133 1.79 4.48 -21.90
CA LYS A 133 1.34 3.08 -21.84
C LYS A 133 -0.18 3.04 -21.93
N ASN A 134 -0.72 2.18 -22.77
CA ASN A 134 -2.17 2.04 -22.98
C ASN A 134 -2.90 3.37 -23.27
N LYS A 135 -2.28 4.27 -24.04
CA LYS A 135 -2.76 5.64 -24.36
C LYS A 135 -2.86 6.60 -23.15
N VAL A 136 -2.26 6.25 -22.02
CA VAL A 136 -2.15 7.10 -20.83
C VAL A 136 -0.72 7.61 -20.74
N LYS A 137 -0.55 8.93 -20.60
CA LYS A 137 0.74 9.54 -20.26
C LYS A 137 0.98 9.32 -18.76
N ILE A 138 2.16 8.81 -18.41
CA ILE A 138 2.56 8.54 -17.02
C ILE A 138 3.90 9.21 -16.80
N THR A 139 4.04 9.89 -15.67
CA THR A 139 5.31 10.49 -15.25
C THR A 139 5.81 9.78 -14.01
N ILE A 140 7.02 9.24 -14.09
CA ILE A 140 7.74 8.66 -12.97
C ILE A 140 8.80 9.68 -12.53
N SER A 141 8.71 10.19 -11.31
CA SER A 141 9.66 11.18 -10.77
C SER A 141 10.34 10.68 -9.51
N LYS A 142 11.63 11.00 -9.37
CA LYS A 142 12.35 10.80 -8.11
C LYS A 142 11.88 11.85 -7.12
N GLU A 143 11.56 11.42 -5.91
CA GLU A 143 11.05 12.28 -4.86
C GLU A 143 12.07 12.43 -3.72
N LYS A 144 11.96 13.55 -3.00
CA LYS A 144 12.72 13.75 -1.76
C LYS A 144 12.10 12.93 -0.64
N ILE A 145 12.96 12.31 0.18
CA ILE A 145 12.56 11.72 1.46
C ILE A 145 12.42 12.85 2.47
N TYR A 146 11.27 12.92 3.13
CA TYR A 146 10.98 13.82 4.23
C TYR A 146 11.08 13.08 5.57
N GLU A 147 11.24 13.82 6.66
CA GLU A 147 11.35 13.23 8.01
C GLU A 147 10.12 12.37 8.38
N ASP A 148 8.94 12.78 7.93
CA ASP A 148 7.67 12.09 8.18
C ASP A 148 7.39 10.92 7.22
N ASP A 149 8.32 10.62 6.29
CA ASP A 149 8.13 9.48 5.39
C ASP A 149 8.28 8.15 6.16
N PRO A 150 7.44 7.15 5.84
CA PRO A 150 7.40 5.88 6.57
C PRO A 150 8.69 5.06 6.42
N ILE A 151 9.46 5.31 5.36
CA ILE A 151 10.69 4.59 5.03
C ILE A 151 11.79 5.63 4.79
N GLN A 152 12.89 5.48 5.53
CA GLN A 152 14.05 6.34 5.47
C GLN A 152 15.21 5.62 4.76
N ASN A 153 16.10 6.38 4.13
CA ASN A 153 17.30 5.87 3.42
C ASN A 153 17.03 4.96 2.20
N GLU A 154 15.85 5.05 1.59
CA GLU A 154 15.50 4.33 0.36
C GLU A 154 15.15 5.31 -0.77
N THR A 155 15.27 4.89 -2.02
CA THR A 155 14.82 5.70 -3.15
C THR A 155 13.30 5.83 -3.10
N LYS A 156 12.81 7.06 -2.95
CA LYS A 156 11.40 7.40 -3.09
C LYS A 156 11.14 7.87 -4.52
N PHE A 157 10.06 7.37 -5.12
CA PHE A 157 9.61 7.86 -6.42
C PHE A 157 8.08 7.95 -6.47
N ASN A 158 7.59 8.88 -7.29
CA ASN A 158 6.18 9.07 -7.58
C ASN A 158 5.86 8.51 -8.97
N VAL A 159 4.68 7.91 -9.12
CA VAL A 159 4.06 7.58 -10.40
C VAL A 159 2.79 8.41 -10.53
N TYR A 160 2.83 9.39 -11.42
CA TYR A 160 1.75 10.34 -11.67
C TYR A 160 0.91 9.95 -12.88
N PHE A 161 -0.41 10.05 -12.71
CA PHE A 161 -1.43 9.94 -13.76
C PHE A 161 -2.16 11.29 -13.90
N PRO A 162 -2.25 11.84 -15.13
CA PRO A 162 -2.88 13.13 -15.40
C PRO A 162 -4.40 13.11 -15.30
#